data_AF-A0A524F4G0-F1
#
_entry.id   AF-A0A524F4G0-F1
#
_cell.length_a   1.000
_cell.length_b   1.000
_cell.length_c   1.000
_cell.angle_alpha   90.00
_cell.angle_beta   90.00
_cell.angle_gamma   90.00
#
_symmetry.space_group_name_H-M   'P 1'
#
loop_
_entity.id
_entity.type
_entity.pdbx_description
1 polymer ?
#
loop_
_entity_poly.entity_id
_entity_poly.type
_entity_poly.pdbx_seq_one_letter_code
_entity_poly.pdbx_strand_id
1 'polypeptide(L)' 'MTEIKLNISKSLLEKMKKHPEIKWETIAQSALERYIEKIEITEKITSTSKLTIDDVEDISNEITKRSWQKHKDYLEKLIK' A
#
# COMPACT_ATOMS: atom_id res chain seq x y z
N MET A 1 -7.76 28.66 -8.99
CA MET A 1 -7.73 27.60 -10.03
C MET A 1 -6.28 27.39 -10.42
N THR A 2 -5.84 26.14 -10.46
CA THR A 2 -4.46 25.76 -10.82
C THR A 2 -4.54 24.86 -12.04
N GLU A 3 -3.75 25.14 -13.09
CA GLU A 3 -3.77 24.36 -14.33
C GLU A 3 -2.58 23.40 -14.37
N ILE A 4 -2.81 22.17 -14.85
CA ILE A 4 -1.77 21.18 -15.12
C ILE A 4 -1.87 20.74 -16.59
N LYS A 5 -0.73 20.74 -17.30
CA LYS A 5 -0.63 20.27 -18.69
C LYS A 5 0.06 18.90 -18.71
N LEU A 6 -0.61 17.91 -19.27
CA LEU A 6 -0.12 16.53 -19.34
C LEU A 6 0.09 16.12 -20.78
N ASN A 7 1.24 15.51 -21.06
CA ASN A 7 1.48 14.86 -22.34
C ASN A 7 0.88 13.46 -22.31
N ILE A 8 -0.10 13.21 -23.17
CA ILE A 8 -0.74 11.90 -23.33
C ILE A 8 -0.50 11.35 -24.74
N SER A 9 -0.53 10.03 -24.88
CA SER A 9 -0.38 9.40 -26.19
C SER A 9 -1.58 9.73 -27.09
N LYS A 10 -1.32 9.85 -28.41
CA LYS A 10 -2.39 10.08 -29.40
C LYS A 10 -3.48 9.02 -29.32
N SER A 11 -3.11 7.75 -29.10
CA SER A 11 -4.08 6.65 -28.99
C SER A 11 -4.99 6.79 -27.77
N LEU A 12 -4.48 7.31 -26.64
CA LEU A 12 -5.29 7.58 -25.45
C LEU A 12 -6.25 8.74 -25.68
N LEU A 13 -5.76 9.84 -26.26
CA LEU A 13 -6.60 10.99 -26.59
C LEU A 13 -7.77 10.60 -27.51
N GLU A 14 -7.51 9.80 -28.55
CA GLU A 14 -8.56 9.33 -29.46
C GLU A 14 -9.59 8.46 -28.76
N LYS A 15 -9.20 7.63 -27.77
CA LYS A 15 -10.15 6.88 -26.94
C LYS A 15 -10.97 7.80 -26.04
N MET A 16 -10.35 8.81 -25.44
CA MET A 16 -11.06 9.78 -24.59
C MET A 16 -12.09 10.58 -25.37
N LYS A 17 -11.75 11.02 -26.59
CA LYS A 17 -12.67 11.75 -27.48
C LYS A 17 -13.89 10.92 -27.92
N LYS A 18 -13.79 9.59 -27.95
CA LYS A 18 -14.94 8.71 -28.23
C LYS A 18 -15.97 8.70 -27.10
N HIS A 19 -15.59 9.17 -25.91
CA HIS A 19 -16.44 9.23 -24.73
C HIS A 19 -16.51 10.66 -24.18
N PRO A 20 -17.12 11.61 -24.92
CA PRO A 20 -17.23 13.00 -24.51
C PRO A 20 -18.15 13.20 -23.29
N GLU A 21 -19.00 12.22 -22.98
CA GLU A 21 -19.87 12.21 -21.80
C GLU A 21 -19.08 12.14 -20.47
N ILE A 22 -17.82 11.69 -20.52
CA ILE A 22 -16.97 11.53 -19.35
C ILE A 22 -16.25 12.85 -19.04
N LYS A 23 -16.38 13.31 -17.79
CA LYS A 23 -15.62 14.45 -17.27
C LYS A 23 -14.19 14.04 -16.92
N TRP A 24 -13.35 13.97 -17.95
CA TRP A 24 -11.96 13.50 -17.83
C TRP A 24 -11.11 14.27 -16.82
N GLU A 25 -11.36 15.56 -16.64
CA GLU A 25 -10.70 16.39 -15.62
C GLU A 25 -10.96 15.87 -14.20
N THR A 26 -12.21 15.53 -13.88
CA THR A 26 -12.58 14.98 -12.57
C THR A 26 -11.94 13.62 -12.32
N ILE A 27 -11.87 12.79 -13.36
CA ILE A 27 -11.21 11.48 -13.28
C ILE A 27 -9.71 11.65 -13.05
N ALA A 28 -9.07 12.57 -13.78
CA ALA A 28 -7.64 12.86 -13.62
C ALA A 28 -7.33 13.37 -12.21
N GLN A 29 -8.14 14.31 -11.70
CA GLN A 29 -7.98 14.83 -10.34
C GLN A 29 -8.14 13.72 -9.30
N SER A 30 -9.19 12.92 -9.40
CA SER A 30 -9.44 11.80 -8.47
C SER A 30 -8.30 10.78 -8.49
N ALA A 31 -7.72 10.52 -9.67
CA ALA A 31 -6.59 9.60 -9.81
C ALA A 31 -5.32 10.15 -9.14
N LEU A 32 -5.05 11.46 -9.28
CA LEU A 32 -3.94 12.13 -8.63
C LEU A 32 -4.10 12.14 -7.11
N GLU A 33 -5.28 12.48 -6.59
CA GLU A 33 -5.58 12.48 -5.15
C GLU A 33 -5.33 11.11 -4.52
N ARG A 34 -5.86 10.03 -5.13
CA ARG A 34 -5.63 8.65 -4.67
C ARG A 34 -4.16 8.25 -4.72
N TYR A 35 -3.42 8.73 -5.72
CA TYR A 35 -2.00 8.39 -5.84
C TYR A 35 -1.17 9.11 -4.77
N ILE A 36 -1.48 10.38 -4.49
CA ILE A 36 -0.86 11.12 -3.39
C ILE A 36 -1.18 10.46 -2.04
N GLU A 37 -2.45 10.11 -1.79
CA GLU A 37 -2.83 9.41 -0.55
C GLU A 37 -2.02 8.11 -0.36
N LYS A 38 -1.80 7.36 -1.45
CA LYS A 38 -0.97 6.16 -1.40
C LYS A 38 0.49 6.47 -1.06
N ILE A 39 1.06 7.53 -1.63
CA ILE A 39 2.41 8.00 -1.30
C ILE A 39 2.46 8.37 0.18
N GLU A 40 1.53 9.21 0.66
CA GLU A 40 1.50 9.67 2.04
C GLU A 40 1.30 8.53 3.05
N ILE A 41 0.48 7.53 2.75
CA ILE A 41 0.35 6.33 3.59
C ILE A 41 1.66 5.56 3.61
N THR A 42 2.31 5.39 2.46
CA THR A 42 3.60 4.70 2.37
C THR A 42 4.66 5.45 3.16
N GLU A 43 4.77 6.77 2.98
CA GLU A 43 5.67 7.64 3.72
C GLU A 43 5.35 7.67 5.21
N LYS A 44 4.08 7.64 5.62
CA LYS A 44 3.67 7.55 7.01
C LYS A 44 4.10 6.23 7.63
N ILE A 45 3.93 5.11 6.92
CA ILE A 45 4.37 3.80 7.36
C ILE A 45 5.90 3.76 7.45
N THR A 46 6.62 4.27 6.46
CA THR A 46 8.10 4.27 6.47
C THR A 46 8.69 5.28 7.46
N SER A 47 8.04 6.42 7.70
CA SER A 47 8.49 7.43 8.66
C SER A 47 8.17 7.06 10.12
N THR A 48 7.08 6.33 10.36
CA THR A 48 6.81 5.74 11.69
C THR A 48 7.59 4.44 11.92
N SER A 49 8.00 3.76 10.86
CA SER A 49 8.89 2.61 10.91
C SER A 49 10.34 3.06 11.08
N LYS A 50 10.76 3.27 12.33
CA LYS A 50 12.18 3.21 12.72
C LYS A 50 12.71 1.77 12.78
N LEU A 51 12.03 0.80 12.15
CA LEU A 51 12.49 -0.59 12.13
C LEU A 51 13.85 -0.67 11.46
N THR A 52 14.84 -0.93 12.29
CA THR A 52 16.17 -1.36 11.90
C THR A 52 16.14 -2.84 11.51
N ILE A 53 17.22 -3.32 10.88
CA ILE A 53 17.38 -4.75 10.59
C ILE A 53 17.36 -5.56 11.90
N ASP A 54 17.93 -5.00 12.97
CA ASP A 54 17.95 -5.60 14.29
C ASP A 54 16.52 -5.74 14.87
N ASP A 55 15.66 -4.73 14.69
CA ASP A 55 14.25 -4.79 15.12
C ASP A 55 13.47 -5.88 14.38
N VAL A 56 13.77 -6.13 13.10
CA VAL A 56 13.15 -7.20 12.30
C VAL A 56 13.57 -8.58 12.81
N GLU A 57 14.83 -8.73 13.21
CA GLU A 57 15.36 -9.96 13.79
C GLU A 57 14.72 -10.25 15.15
N ASP A 58 14.62 -9.25 16.02
CA ASP A 58 13.98 -9.36 17.33
C ASP A 58 12.49 -9.74 17.23
N ILE A 59 11.75 -9.11 16.30
CA ILE A 59 10.34 -9.44 16.04
C ILE A 59 10.22 -10.88 15.52
N SER A 60 11.08 -11.31 14.61
CA SER A 60 11.06 -12.67 14.05
C SER A 60 11.33 -13.73 15.12
N ASN A 61 12.28 -13.46 16.01
CA ASN A 61 12.62 -14.34 17.13
C ASN A 61 11.44 -14.47 18.11
N GLU A 62 10.77 -13.37 18.47
CA GLU A 62 9.61 -13.39 19.36
C GLU A 62 8.41 -14.14 18.75
N ILE A 63 8.14 -13.95 17.45
CA ILE A 63 7.08 -14.68 16.73
C ILE A 63 7.37 -16.18 16.75
N THR A 64 8.60 -16.58 16.46
CA THR A 64 9.03 -17.99 16.42
C THR A 64 8.89 -18.63 17.80
N LYS A 65 9.36 -17.96 18.84
CA LYS A 65 9.26 -18.42 20.22
C LYS A 65 7.81 -18.61 20.68
N ARG A 66 6.93 -17.64 20.39
CA ARG A 66 5.50 -17.73 20.73
C ARG A 66 4.78 -18.83 19.96
N SER A 67 5.10 -19.00 18.68
CA SER A 67 4.54 -20.06 17.84
C SER A 67 4.95 -21.44 18.36
N TRP A 68 6.23 -21.58 18.75
CA TRP A 68 6.73 -22.81 19.37
C TRP A 68 6.06 -23.11 20.71
N GLN A 69 5.90 -22.10 21.58
CA GLN A 69 5.24 -22.28 22.87
C GLN A 69 3.79 -22.75 22.69
N LYS A 70 3.03 -22.12 21.80
CA LYS A 70 1.65 -22.56 21.50
C LYS A 70 1.60 -23.99 20.96
N HIS A 71 2.54 -24.36 20.09
CA HIS A 71 2.62 -25.70 19.55
C HIS A 71 2.96 -26.73 20.64
N LYS A 72 3.89 -26.39 21.53
CA LYS A 72 4.24 -27.22 22.70
C LYS A 72 3.03 -27.43 23.62
N ASP A 73 2.33 -26.36 23.98
CA ASP A 73 1.13 -26.42 24.83
C ASP A 73 0.02 -27.29 24.19
N TYR A 74 -0.09 -27.27 22.86
CA TYR A 74 -1.00 -28.14 22.12
C TYR A 74 -0.60 -29.62 22.21
N LEU A 75 0.68 -29.93 22.01
CA LEU A 75 1.17 -31.31 22.12
C LEU A 75 1.03 -31.86 23.54
N GLU A 76 1.30 -31.07 24.58
CA GLU A 76 1.15 -31.48 25.98
C GLU A 76 -0.32 -31.81 26.35
N LYS A 77 -1.29 -31.13 25.72
CA LYS A 77 -2.71 -31.43 25.89
C LYS A 77 -3.15 -32.72 25.21
N LEU A 78 -2.43 -33.19 24.18
CA LEU A 78 -2.76 -34.43 23.48
C LEU A 78 -2.16 -35.67 24.14
N ILE A 79 -1.15 -35.50 25.00
CA ILE A 79 -0.49 -36.59 25.73
C ILE A 79 -1.16 -36.84 27.10
N LYS A 80 -2.08 -35.97 27.51
CA LYS A 80 -2.87 -36.07 28.76
C LYS A 80 -4.24 -36.67 28.51
#